data_AF-A0ABD4QQJ4-F1
#
_entry.id   AF-A0ABD4QQJ4-F1
#
_cell.length_a   1.000
_cell.length_b   1.000
_cell.length_c   1.000
_cell.angle_alpha   90.00
_cell.angle_beta   90.00
_cell.angle_gamma   90.00
#
_symmetry.space_group_name_H-M   'P 1'
#
loop_
_entity.id
_entity.type
_entity.pdbx_description
1 polymer ?
#
loop_
_entity_poly.entity_id
_entity_poly.type
_entity_poly.pdbx_seq_one_letter_code
_entity_poly.pdbx_strand_id
1 'polypeptide(L)'
;MSSIYDELIATGQWGDREIRLGIEFDFKCAYCKKDMLKSVENYKEWQTDHIVPYSKSGDDSYDNCVLSCRTCNFIKGTWNPLSILNGEPVSRDKLIQLSQNYVLEKRECIESQIHEYRRITQKHS
;
A
#
# COMPACT_ATOMS: atom_id res chain seq x y z
N MET A 1 -30.44 7.89 6.70
CA MET A 1 -29.31 8.55 5.99
C MET A 1 -28.54 7.44 5.32
N SER A 2 -28.27 7.56 4.02
CA SER A 2 -27.39 6.63 3.31
C SER A 2 -25.99 6.71 3.93
N SER A 3 -25.32 5.58 4.15
CA SER A 3 -23.92 5.63 4.59
C SER A 3 -23.03 6.00 3.40
N ILE A 4 -21.84 6.54 3.68
CA ILE A 4 -20.82 6.77 2.63
C ILE A 4 -20.51 5.47 1.86
N TYR A 5 -20.56 4.32 2.55
CA TYR A 5 -20.40 3.01 1.92
C TYR A 5 -21.49 2.74 0.89
N ASP A 6 -22.77 2.96 1.23
CA ASP A 6 -23.90 2.71 0.33
C ASP A 6 -23.84 3.61 -0.92
N GLU A 7 -23.40 4.85 -0.75
CA GLU A 7 -23.24 5.80 -1.86
C GLU A 7 -22.10 5.38 -2.79
N LEU A 8 -20.96 4.94 -2.21
CA LEU A 8 -19.79 4.51 -2.99
C LEU A 8 -20.05 3.20 -3.72
N ILE A 9 -20.69 2.21 -3.10
CA ILE A 9 -20.96 0.90 -3.73
C ILE A 9 -21.94 1.07 -4.90
N ALA A 10 -22.90 1.99 -4.79
CA ALA A 10 -23.85 2.30 -5.85
C ALA A 10 -23.19 2.89 -7.12
N THR A 11 -21.97 3.43 -7.03
CA THR A 11 -21.23 3.93 -8.21
C THR A 11 -20.77 2.81 -9.15
N GLY A 12 -20.68 1.56 -8.65
CA GLY A 12 -20.23 0.39 -9.41
C GLY A 12 -18.76 0.41 -9.84
N GLN A 13 -17.95 1.38 -9.37
CA GLN A 13 -16.54 1.51 -9.78
C GLN A 13 -15.61 0.53 -9.06
N TRP A 14 -15.96 0.14 -7.83
CA TRP A 14 -15.15 -0.70 -6.96
C TRP A 14 -16.01 -1.73 -6.24
N GLY A 15 -15.40 -2.83 -5.81
CA GLY A 15 -16.05 -3.86 -5.02
C GLY A 15 -16.17 -3.51 -3.54
N ASP A 16 -16.87 -4.36 -2.79
CA ASP A 16 -17.07 -4.22 -1.34
C ASP A 16 -15.73 -4.06 -0.58
N ARG A 17 -14.75 -4.91 -0.91
CA ARG A 17 -13.44 -4.93 -0.26
C ARG A 17 -12.69 -3.60 -0.45
N GLU A 18 -12.60 -3.14 -1.69
CA GLU A 18 -11.90 -1.90 -2.01
C GLU A 18 -12.57 -0.71 -1.33
N ILE A 19 -13.91 -0.62 -1.34
CA ILE A 19 -14.61 0.50 -0.71
C ILE A 19 -14.39 0.52 0.81
N ARG A 20 -14.47 -0.64 1.47
CA ARG A 20 -14.19 -0.73 2.91
C ARG A 20 -12.77 -0.29 3.25
N LEU A 21 -11.77 -0.77 2.49
CA LEU A 21 -10.37 -0.35 2.67
C LEU A 21 -10.19 1.14 2.36
N GLY A 22 -10.88 1.67 1.35
CA GLY A 22 -10.90 3.09 1.01
C GLY A 22 -11.36 3.93 2.19
N ILE A 23 -12.49 3.56 2.80
CA ILE A 23 -13.03 4.26 3.98
C ILE A 23 -12.09 4.11 5.18
N GLU A 24 -11.61 2.89 5.46
CA GLU A 24 -10.72 2.60 6.59
C GLU A 24 -9.43 3.43 6.55
N PHE A 25 -8.84 3.60 5.37
CA PHE A 25 -7.58 4.32 5.20
C PHE A 25 -7.75 5.77 4.74
N ASP A 26 -8.95 6.35 4.85
CA ASP A 26 -9.25 7.73 4.42
C ASP A 26 -8.77 8.01 2.98
N PHE A 27 -8.99 7.02 2.11
CA PHE A 27 -8.57 7.00 0.70
C PHE A 27 -7.09 7.33 0.49
N LYS A 28 -6.23 6.99 1.46
CA LYS A 28 -4.79 7.20 1.42
C LYS A 28 -4.03 5.89 1.47
N CYS A 29 -2.93 5.81 0.72
CA CYS A 29 -2.03 4.66 0.81
C CYS A 29 -1.61 4.40 2.25
N ALA A 30 -1.81 3.17 2.75
CA ALA A 30 -1.43 2.76 4.10
C ALA A 30 0.04 3.05 4.41
N TYR A 31 0.90 2.94 3.39
CA TYR A 31 2.35 3.08 3.54
C TYR A 31 2.85 4.53 3.37
N CYS A 32 2.62 5.15 2.22
CA CYS A 32 3.18 6.48 1.91
C CYS A 32 2.20 7.65 2.09
N LYS A 33 0.97 7.36 2.53
CA LYS A 33 -0.11 8.35 2.72
C LYS A 33 -0.49 9.16 1.47
N LYS A 34 -0.12 8.68 0.28
CA LYS A 34 -0.59 9.23 -1.01
C LYS A 34 -2.12 9.21 -1.04
N ASP A 35 -2.72 10.39 -1.25
CA ASP A 35 -4.16 10.58 -1.45
C ASP A 35 -4.58 10.06 -2.83
N MET A 36 -5.43 9.04 -2.84
CA MET A 36 -5.92 8.37 -4.05
C MET A 36 -6.95 9.20 -4.82
N LEU A 37 -7.63 10.15 -4.18
CA LEU A 37 -8.68 10.96 -4.81
C LEU A 37 -8.14 12.28 -5.37
N LYS A 38 -6.84 12.57 -5.18
CA LYS A 38 -6.21 13.83 -5.60
C LYS A 38 -6.14 14.04 -7.11
N SER A 39 -5.95 12.98 -7.91
CA SER A 39 -5.84 13.07 -9.38
C SER A 39 -6.18 11.73 -10.03
N VAL A 40 -6.36 11.74 -11.36
CA VAL A 40 -6.60 10.51 -12.14
C VAL A 40 -5.43 9.53 -11.98
N GLU A 41 -4.20 10.02 -12.00
CA GLU A 41 -2.99 9.20 -11.84
C GLU A 41 -2.96 8.55 -10.46
N ASN A 42 -3.25 9.31 -9.40
CA ASN A 42 -3.30 8.77 -8.05
C ASN A 42 -4.43 7.75 -7.89
N TYR A 43 -5.62 8.03 -8.44
CA TYR A 43 -6.76 7.12 -8.38
C TYR A 43 -6.47 5.79 -9.06
N LYS A 44 -5.74 5.82 -10.19
CA LYS A 44 -5.31 4.61 -10.91
C LYS A 44 -4.10 3.90 -10.29
N GLU A 45 -3.52 4.44 -9.21
CA GLU A 45 -2.58 3.71 -8.38
C GLU A 45 -3.24 2.87 -7.28
N TRP A 46 -4.54 3.00 -7.05
CA TRP A 46 -5.24 2.24 -6.01
C TRP A 46 -5.05 0.74 -6.19
N GLN A 47 -4.53 0.06 -5.16
CA GLN A 47 -4.37 -1.39 -5.10
C GLN A 47 -4.78 -1.93 -3.72
N THR A 48 -5.29 -3.16 -3.70
CA THR A 48 -5.43 -3.97 -2.48
C THR A 48 -4.13 -4.77 -2.30
N ASP A 49 -3.37 -4.51 -1.23
CA ASP A 49 -2.14 -5.27 -0.91
C ASP A 49 -2.34 -6.15 0.32
N HIS A 50 -1.76 -7.35 0.30
CA HIS A 50 -1.72 -8.27 1.42
C HIS A 50 -0.57 -7.92 2.36
N ILE A 51 -0.85 -7.57 3.62
CA ILE A 51 0.16 -7.23 4.63
C ILE A 51 1.19 -8.36 4.75
N VAL A 52 0.71 -9.59 4.95
CA VAL A 52 1.50 -10.82 4.79
C VAL A 52 1.23 -11.36 3.38
N PRO A 53 2.26 -11.53 2.52
CA PRO A 53 2.05 -11.95 1.14
C PRO A 53 1.23 -13.25 1.06
N TYR A 54 0.23 -13.28 0.17
CA TYR A 54 -0.62 -14.46 -0.04
C TYR A 54 0.20 -15.73 -0.34
N SER A 55 1.31 -15.61 -1.08
CA SER A 55 2.22 -16.72 -1.37
C SER A 55 2.93 -17.32 -0.16
N LYS A 56 2.83 -16.68 1.01
CA LYS A 56 3.45 -17.10 2.28
C LYS A 56 2.41 -17.55 3.32
N SER A 57 1.24 -16.92 3.37
CA SER A 57 0.19 -17.23 4.35
C SER A 57 -1.01 -18.01 3.78
N GLY A 58 -1.30 -17.87 2.48
CA GLY A 58 -2.57 -18.29 1.88
C GLY A 58 -3.78 -17.48 2.35
N ASP A 59 -3.56 -16.37 3.07
CA ASP A 59 -4.62 -15.57 3.68
C ASP A 59 -5.05 -14.41 2.77
N ASP A 60 -6.24 -14.53 2.18
CA ASP A 60 -6.91 -13.47 1.40
C ASP A 60 -8.02 -12.75 2.21
N SER A 61 -8.00 -12.84 3.54
CA SER A 61 -8.98 -12.15 4.37
C SER A 61 -8.83 -10.63 4.29
N TYR A 62 -9.91 -9.92 4.60
CA TYR A 62 -9.92 -8.46 4.72
C TYR A 62 -8.88 -7.96 5.74
N ASP A 63 -8.70 -8.70 6.84
CA ASP A 63 -7.77 -8.34 7.92
C ASP A 63 -6.30 -8.42 7.47
N ASN A 64 -5.99 -9.25 6.47
CA ASN A 64 -4.67 -9.28 5.85
C ASN A 64 -4.53 -8.26 4.71
N CYS A 65 -5.54 -7.42 4.41
CA CYS A 65 -5.50 -6.46 3.31
C CYS A 65 -5.38 -5.00 3.78
N VAL A 66 -4.75 -4.16 2.94
CA VAL A 66 -4.71 -2.71 3.09
C VAL A 66 -4.91 -2.00 1.76
N LEU A 67 -5.35 -0.73 1.82
CA LEU A 67 -5.25 0.19 0.68
C LEU A 67 -3.78 0.57 0.46
N SER A 68 -3.23 0.27 -0.71
CA SER A 68 -1.88 0.68 -1.09
C SER A 68 -1.87 1.39 -2.44
N CYS A 69 -0.83 2.18 -2.70
CA CYS A 69 -0.56 2.67 -4.05
C CYS A 69 0.28 1.65 -4.81
N ARG A 70 0.12 1.57 -6.13
CA ARG A 70 0.84 0.63 -7.00
C ARG A 70 2.34 0.67 -6.81
N THR A 71 2.93 1.86 -6.65
CA THR A 71 4.37 2.00 -6.37
C THR A 71 4.76 1.34 -5.07
N CYS A 72 4.03 1.57 -3.98
CA CYS A 72 4.37 0.98 -2.69
C CYS A 72 4.13 -0.53 -2.65
N ASN A 73 3.05 -1.01 -3.27
CA ASN A 73 2.79 -2.45 -3.43
C ASN A 73 3.97 -3.12 -4.17
N PHE A 74 4.40 -2.52 -5.27
CA PHE A 74 5.55 -3.01 -6.04
C PHE A 74 6.86 -3.02 -5.23
N ILE A 75 7.13 -1.95 -4.47
CA ILE A 75 8.31 -1.85 -3.60
C ILE A 75 8.29 -2.92 -2.50
N LYS A 76 7.12 -3.16 -1.88
CA LYS A 76 6.97 -4.21 -0.86
C LYS A 76 7.19 -5.60 -1.45
N GLY A 77 6.62 -5.86 -2.63
CA GLY A 77 6.73 -7.12 -3.34
C GLY A 77 6.34 -8.30 -2.45
N THR A 78 7.21 -9.30 -2.36
CA THR A 78 6.98 -10.50 -1.54
C THR A 78 7.61 -10.42 -0.15
N TRP A 79 7.97 -9.22 0.33
CA TRP A 79 8.51 -9.07 1.69
C TRP A 79 7.43 -9.39 2.72
N ASN A 80 7.80 -10.16 3.75
CA ASN A 80 6.89 -10.65 4.77
C ASN A 80 7.25 -10.04 6.13
N PRO A 81 6.38 -9.22 6.77
CA PRO A 81 6.67 -8.64 8.07
C PRO A 81 6.83 -9.68 9.19
N LEU A 82 6.30 -10.90 9.03
CA LEU A 82 6.48 -11.98 10.00
C LEU A 82 7.91 -12.53 10.03
N SER A 83 8.72 -12.32 8.98
CA SER A 83 10.07 -12.88 8.92
C SER A 83 11.06 -12.22 9.89
N ILE A 84 10.68 -11.09 10.50
CA ILE A 84 11.48 -10.36 11.48
C ILE A 84 10.92 -10.46 12.90
N LEU A 85 9.87 -11.28 13.09
CA LEU A 85 9.19 -11.48 14.36
C LEU A 85 9.48 -12.88 14.88
N ASN A 86 9.54 -13.04 16.21
CA ASN A 86 9.88 -14.30 16.86
C ASN A 86 8.65 -15.19 17.15
N GLY A 87 7.60 -15.10 16.34
CA GLY A 87 6.40 -15.94 16.46
C GLY A 87 5.39 -15.52 17.53
N GLU A 88 5.60 -14.40 18.21
CA GLU A 88 4.61 -13.82 19.14
C GLU A 88 3.36 -13.34 18.38
N PRO A 89 2.15 -13.39 18.98
CA PRO A 89 0.97 -12.78 18.42
C PRO A 89 1.19 -11.28 18.16
N VAL A 90 0.98 -10.85 16.92
CA VAL A 90 1.19 -9.47 16.49
C VAL A 90 -0.11 -8.88 15.97
N SER A 91 -0.44 -7.66 16.39
CA SER A 91 -1.61 -6.95 15.90
C SER A 91 -1.49 -6.56 14.43
N ARG A 92 -2.62 -6.46 13.74
CA ARG A 92 -2.71 -5.95 12.35
C ARG A 92 -1.98 -4.62 12.20
N ASP A 93 -2.23 -3.67 13.10
CA ASP A 93 -1.58 -2.34 13.09
C ASP A 93 -0.05 -2.44 13.15
N LYS A 94 0.49 -3.36 13.95
CA LYS A 94 1.92 -3.56 14.04
C LYS A 94 2.48 -4.13 12.75
N LEU A 95 1.80 -5.07 12.10
CA LEU A 95 2.20 -5.59 10.79
C LEU A 95 2.15 -4.52 9.70
N ILE A 96 1.13 -3.65 9.72
CA ILE A 96 1.03 -2.48 8.83
C ILE A 96 2.22 -1.55 9.07
N GLN A 97 2.55 -1.25 10.33
CA GLN A 97 3.68 -0.38 10.67
C GLN A 97 5.02 -0.94 10.20
N LEU A 98 5.27 -2.24 10.37
CA LEU A 98 6.49 -2.89 9.89
C LEU A 98 6.59 -2.82 8.36
N SER A 99 5.48 -3.08 7.67
CA SER A 99 5.39 -2.97 6.21
C SER A 99 5.59 -1.53 5.72
N GLN A 100 5.01 -0.56 6.43
CA GLN A 100 5.22 0.85 6.15
C GLN A 100 6.70 1.24 6.27
N ASN A 101 7.36 0.87 7.37
CA ASN A 101 8.77 1.18 7.59
C ASN A 101 9.65 0.58 6.49
N TYR A 102 9.45 -0.71 6.17
CA TYR A 102 10.16 -1.37 5.08
C TYR A 102 10.01 -0.63 3.74
N VAL A 103 8.77 -0.26 3.38
CA VAL A 103 8.49 0.45 2.12
C VAL A 103 9.17 1.82 2.11
N LEU A 104 9.10 2.58 3.20
CA LEU A 104 9.70 3.92 3.27
C LEU A 104 11.24 3.87 3.18
N GLU A 105 11.88 2.94 3.89
CA GLU A 105 13.33 2.71 3.78
C GLU A 105 13.74 2.36 2.35
N LYS A 106 12.97 1.50 1.67
CA LYS A 106 13.22 1.15 0.26
C LYS A 106 13.01 2.35 -0.67
N ARG A 107 12.03 3.21 -0.42
CA ARG A 107 11.83 4.45 -1.19
C ARG A 107 13.03 5.38 -1.07
N GLU A 108 13.59 5.55 0.12
CA GLU A 108 14.79 6.38 0.33
C GLU A 108 16.00 5.83 -0.44
N CYS A 109 16.17 4.51 -0.45
CA CYS A 109 17.22 3.86 -1.25
C CYS A 109 17.01 4.08 -2.76
N ILE A 110 15.79 3.96 -3.26
CA ILE A 110 15.44 4.20 -4.66
C ILE A 110 15.65 5.68 -5.03
N GLU A 111 15.27 6.61 -4.15
CA GLU A 111 15.47 8.04 -4.38
C GLU A 111 16.97 8.38 -4.50
N SER A 112 17.81 7.72 -3.70
CA SER A 112 19.27 7.85 -3.81
C SER A 112 19.81 7.35 -5.16
N GLN A 113 19.25 6.24 -5.68
CA GLN A 113 19.60 5.74 -7.02
C GLN A 113 19.16 6.70 -8.13
N ILE A 114 17.95 7.27 -8.02
CA ILE A 114 17.45 8.28 -8.95
C ILE A 114 18.37 9.51 -8.98
N HIS A 115 18.82 9.99 -7.82
CA HIS A 115 19.76 11.10 -7.74
C HIS A 115 21.08 10.81 -8.47
N GLU A 116 21.63 9.61 -8.29
CA GLU A 116 22.84 9.20 -8.99
C GLU A 116 22.62 9.13 -10.51
N TYR A 117 21.48 8.62 -10.96
CA TYR A 117 21.16 8.54 -12.40
C TYR A 117 20.98 9.93 -13.02
N ARG A 118 20.34 10.86 -12.30
CA ARG A 118 20.26 12.28 -12.70
C ARG A 118 21.64 12.88 -12.81
N ARG A 119 22.52 12.65 -11.82
CA ARG A 119 23.90 13.15 -11.82
C ARG A 119 24.71 12.64 -13.02
N ILE A 120 24.53 11.38 -13.41
CA ILE A 120 25.20 10.80 -14.58
C ILE A 120 24.63 11.41 -15.87
N THR A 121 23.30 11.38 -16.05
CA THR A 121 22.65 11.84 -17.28
C THR A 121 22.89 13.33 -17.56
N GLN A 122 22.92 14.17 -16.52
CA GLN A 122 23.24 15.60 -16.65
C GLN A 122 24.69 15.88 -17.10
N LYS A 123 25.64 14.98 -16.84
CA LYS A 123 27.03 15.12 -17.36
C LYS A 123 27.14 14.83 -18.86
N HIS A 124 26.13 14.17 -19.42
CA HIS A 124 26.07 13.75 -20.81
C HIS A 124 24.97 14.47 -21.61
N SER A 125 24.33 15.48 -21.00
CA SER A 125 23.37 16.39 -21.65
C SER A 125 24.08 17.69 -22.01
#